data_AF-A0A0D1LMV8-F1
#
_entry.id   AF-A0A0D1LMV8-F1
#
_cell.length_a   1.000
_cell.length_b   1.000
_cell.length_c   1.000
_cell.angle_alpha   90.00
_cell.angle_beta   90.00
_cell.angle_gamma   90.00
#
_symmetry.space_group_name_H-M   'P 1'
#
loop_
_entity.id
_entity.type
_entity.pdbx_description
1 polymer ?
#
loop_
_entity_poly.entity_id
_entity_poly.type
_entity_poly.pdbx_seq_one_letter_code
_entity_poly.pdbx_strand_id
1 'polypeptide(L)'
;MRRFWSALGALALVGLHWPAASSAEPVRCDDPSCVPGINRVVALGADCDNVTYFVFATTDWGRVVFCDSTRGLSPRYFRAMPVAGIRDFDTPCDQPFNQMAQAPDGLFLFCGPKLDRNGAGESRWIRGDHYDNPNSNF
;
A
#
# COMPACT_ATOMS: atom_id res chain seq x y z
N MET A 1 -63.32 -45.05 31.13
CA MET A 1 -62.80 -43.66 31.21
C MET A 1 -61.36 -43.72 31.71
N ARG A 2 -60.51 -42.78 31.24
CA ARG A 2 -59.06 -42.58 31.52
C ARG A 2 -58.11 -43.29 30.55
N ARG A 3 -57.84 -42.63 29.42
CA ARG A 3 -56.66 -42.86 28.57
C ARG A 3 -55.60 -41.85 29.03
N PHE A 4 -54.47 -42.35 29.51
CA PHE A 4 -53.30 -41.53 29.84
C PHE A 4 -52.51 -41.26 28.55
N TRP A 5 -52.29 -39.99 28.20
CA TRP A 5 -51.41 -39.59 27.11
C TRP A 5 -50.07 -39.17 27.70
N SER A 6 -49.01 -39.92 27.39
CA SER A 6 -47.63 -39.54 27.68
C SER A 6 -47.12 -38.67 26.53
N ALA A 7 -46.88 -37.39 26.80
CA ALA A 7 -46.16 -36.50 25.89
C ALA A 7 -44.65 -36.72 26.06
N LEU A 8 -43.99 -37.32 25.07
CA LEU A 8 -42.53 -37.29 24.96
C LEU A 8 -42.11 -35.94 24.36
N GLY A 9 -41.45 -35.11 25.17
CA GLY A 9 -40.80 -33.87 24.71
C GLY A 9 -39.50 -34.19 23.97
N ALA A 10 -39.41 -33.79 22.71
CA ALA A 10 -38.19 -33.85 21.92
C ALA A 10 -37.31 -32.63 22.23
N LEU A 11 -36.13 -32.84 22.82
CA LEU A 11 -35.09 -31.82 23.01
C LEU A 11 -34.35 -31.61 21.68
N ALA A 12 -34.57 -30.46 21.05
CA ALA A 12 -33.79 -30.01 19.90
C ALA A 12 -32.42 -29.48 20.37
N LEU A 13 -31.35 -30.17 20.01
CA LEU A 13 -29.97 -29.70 20.19
C LEU A 13 -29.65 -28.72 19.06
N VAL A 14 -29.75 -27.42 19.34
CA VAL A 14 -29.24 -26.36 18.45
C VAL A 14 -27.72 -26.36 18.55
N GLY A 15 -27.04 -26.87 17.52
CA GLY A 15 -25.58 -26.82 17.42
C GLY A 15 -25.12 -25.37 17.24
N LEU A 16 -24.29 -24.89 18.17
CA LEU A 16 -23.55 -23.63 18.04
C LEU A 16 -22.53 -23.77 16.91
N HIS A 17 -22.87 -23.28 15.72
CA HIS A 17 -21.92 -23.10 14.62
C HIS A 17 -20.99 -21.93 14.97
N TRP A 18 -19.78 -22.24 15.41
CA TRP A 18 -18.72 -21.25 15.56
C TRP A 18 -18.29 -20.79 14.15
N PRO A 19 -18.34 -19.50 13.80
CA PRO A 19 -17.79 -19.05 12.54
C PRO A 19 -16.28 -19.30 12.57
N ALA A 20 -15.78 -20.09 11.62
CA ALA A 20 -14.35 -20.21 11.42
C ALA A 20 -13.80 -18.81 11.11
N ALA A 21 -12.89 -18.32 11.96
CA ALA A 21 -12.16 -17.09 11.69
C ALA A 21 -11.22 -17.37 10.50
N SER A 22 -11.59 -16.87 9.32
CA SER A 22 -10.70 -16.84 8.17
C SER A 22 -9.62 -15.79 8.42
N SER A 23 -8.47 -16.22 8.94
CA SER A 23 -7.26 -15.40 8.92
C SER A 23 -6.64 -15.51 7.53
N ALA A 24 -7.07 -14.64 6.62
CA ALA A 24 -6.27 -14.38 5.43
C ALA A 24 -5.06 -13.58 5.91
N GLU A 25 -3.87 -14.18 5.93
CA GLU A 25 -2.65 -13.39 5.98
C GLU A 25 -2.75 -12.31 4.89
N PRO A 26 -2.45 -11.04 5.19
CA PRO A 26 -2.44 -10.01 4.16
C PRO A 26 -1.56 -10.50 3.01
N VAL A 27 -2.13 -10.58 1.81
CA VAL A 27 -1.35 -10.95 0.63
C VAL A 27 -0.20 -9.96 0.54
N ARG A 28 1.02 -10.46 0.74
CA ARG A 28 2.23 -9.64 0.68
C ARG A 28 2.33 -9.06 -0.73
N CYS A 29 2.22 -7.73 -0.83
CA CYS A 29 2.26 -7.03 -2.10
C CYS A 29 3.69 -6.58 -2.40
N ASP A 30 4.42 -7.38 -3.17
CA ASP A 30 5.81 -7.13 -3.57
C ASP A 30 5.96 -6.78 -5.06
N ASP A 31 4.86 -6.67 -5.81
CA ASP A 31 4.85 -6.35 -7.23
C ASP A 31 4.10 -5.03 -7.49
N PRO A 32 4.48 -4.22 -8.49
CA PRO A 32 3.72 -3.03 -8.84
C PRO A 32 2.22 -3.30 -9.07
N SER A 33 1.84 -4.45 -9.64
CA SER A 33 0.45 -4.74 -10.04
C SER A 33 -0.55 -4.79 -8.89
N CYS A 34 -0.09 -4.99 -7.66
CA CYS A 34 -0.95 -5.02 -6.47
C CYS A 34 -1.04 -3.68 -5.74
N VAL A 35 -0.34 -2.64 -6.21
CA VAL A 35 -0.40 -1.30 -5.63
C VAL A 35 -1.76 -0.65 -5.93
N PRO A 36 -2.51 -0.20 -4.90
CA PRO A 36 -3.77 0.50 -5.10
C PRO A 36 -3.64 1.72 -6.03
N GLY A 37 -4.57 1.83 -6.98
CA GLY A 37 -4.61 2.96 -7.93
C GLY A 37 -3.70 2.82 -9.16
N ILE A 38 -2.76 1.86 -9.20
CA ILE A 38 -1.82 1.71 -10.32
C ILE A 38 -2.48 1.38 -11.67
N ASN A 39 -3.68 0.78 -11.63
CA ASN A 39 -4.45 0.36 -12.82
C ASN A 39 -5.07 1.53 -13.60
N ARG A 40 -4.93 2.77 -13.12
CA ARG A 40 -5.34 3.96 -13.89
C ARG A 40 -4.44 4.06 -15.12
N VAL A 41 -5.04 4.09 -16.30
CA VAL A 41 -4.31 4.30 -17.57
C VAL A 41 -4.18 5.79 -17.85
N VAL A 42 -2.95 6.29 -17.97
CA VAL A 42 -2.62 7.70 -18.21
C VAL A 42 -1.54 7.85 -19.29
N ALA A 43 -1.51 9.00 -19.97
CA ALA A 43 -0.42 9.31 -20.89
C ALA A 43 0.82 9.79 -20.12
N LEU A 44 2.02 9.41 -20.59
CA LEU A 44 3.27 9.95 -20.04
C LEU A 44 3.30 11.47 -20.24
N GLY A 45 3.55 12.21 -19.16
CA GLY A 45 3.50 13.67 -19.15
C GLY A 45 2.08 14.25 -19.11
N ALA A 46 1.02 13.48 -18.94
CA ALA A 46 -0.28 14.08 -18.62
C ALA A 46 -0.23 14.80 -17.25
N ASP A 47 -1.09 15.80 -17.07
CA ASP A 47 -1.24 16.49 -15.79
C ASP A 47 -1.84 15.57 -14.72
N CYS A 48 -1.53 15.85 -13.46
CA CYS A 48 -2.05 15.11 -12.31
C CYS A 48 -2.21 16.02 -11.08
N ASP A 49 -3.02 15.58 -10.11
CA ASP A 49 -3.49 16.48 -9.03
C ASP A 49 -2.91 16.16 -7.65
N ASN A 50 -2.25 15.00 -7.48
CA ASN A 50 -1.75 14.55 -6.18
C ASN A 50 -0.37 13.90 -6.31
N VAL A 51 0.63 14.51 -5.69
CA VAL A 51 2.03 14.05 -5.66
C VAL A 51 2.40 13.29 -4.39
N THR A 52 1.47 13.20 -3.43
CA THR A 52 1.73 12.62 -2.11
C THR A 52 1.06 11.25 -1.93
N TYR A 53 -0.19 11.09 -2.38
CA TYR A 53 -0.97 9.86 -2.20
C TYR A 53 -1.47 9.31 -3.53
N PHE A 54 -1.47 7.98 -3.66
CA PHE A 54 -1.98 7.27 -4.85
C PHE A 54 -1.36 7.77 -6.17
N VAL A 55 -0.05 7.99 -6.15
CA VAL A 55 0.69 8.67 -7.22
C VAL A 55 0.95 7.78 -8.44
N PHE A 56 0.89 6.46 -8.30
CA PHE A 56 1.25 5.52 -9.36
C PHE A 56 0.09 5.29 -10.34
N ALA A 57 0.44 5.13 -11.60
CA ALA A 57 -0.46 4.78 -12.68
C ALA A 57 0.29 3.94 -13.73
N THR A 58 -0.40 3.51 -14.77
CA THR A 58 0.17 2.78 -15.91
C THR A 58 -0.10 3.52 -17.21
N THR A 59 0.76 3.35 -18.20
CA THR A 59 0.47 3.77 -19.58
C THR A 59 -0.33 2.70 -20.32
N ASP A 60 -0.89 3.05 -21.47
CA ASP A 60 -1.60 2.15 -22.39
C ASP A 60 -0.74 0.99 -22.92
N TRP A 61 0.58 1.11 -22.83
CA TRP A 61 1.58 0.07 -23.16
C TRP A 61 2.24 -0.54 -21.90
N GLY A 62 1.60 -0.40 -20.73
CA GLY A 62 1.95 -1.15 -19.52
C GLY A 62 3.16 -0.63 -18.74
N ARG A 63 3.63 0.60 -18.99
CA ARG A 63 4.72 1.20 -18.19
C ARG A 63 4.17 1.87 -16.94
N VAL A 64 4.79 1.61 -15.80
CA VAL A 64 4.49 2.33 -14.55
C VAL A 64 5.02 3.76 -14.59
N VAL A 65 4.17 4.69 -14.20
CA VAL A 65 4.45 6.12 -14.05
C VAL A 65 4.04 6.59 -12.66
N PHE A 66 4.55 7.74 -12.23
CA PHE A 66 4.18 8.38 -10.97
C PHE A 66 3.93 9.87 -11.16
N CYS A 67 2.98 10.43 -10.39
CA CYS A 67 2.71 11.85 -10.34
C CYS A 67 3.75 12.55 -9.45
N ASP A 68 4.42 13.56 -9.99
CA ASP A 68 5.35 14.42 -9.25
C ASP A 68 5.29 15.84 -9.81
N SER A 69 5.76 16.81 -9.03
CA SER A 69 5.88 18.22 -9.38
C SER A 69 7.35 18.66 -9.44
N THR A 70 8.23 17.80 -9.97
CA THR A 70 9.68 18.02 -9.92
C THR A 70 10.05 19.47 -10.27
N ARG A 71 10.75 20.15 -9.35
CA ARG A 71 11.15 21.58 -9.43
C ARG A 71 10.03 22.64 -9.42
N GLY A 72 8.88 22.33 -8.82
CA GLY A 72 7.80 23.31 -8.63
C GLY A 72 7.04 23.66 -9.92
N LEU A 73 7.14 22.80 -10.93
CA LEU A 73 6.29 22.85 -12.12
C LEU A 73 4.91 22.24 -11.79
N SER A 74 3.92 22.51 -12.63
CA SER A 74 2.63 21.82 -12.56
C SER A 74 2.85 20.30 -12.51
N PRO A 75 2.16 19.55 -11.63
CA PRO A 75 2.42 18.13 -11.49
C PRO A 75 2.06 17.34 -12.73
N ARG A 76 2.92 16.38 -13.11
CA ARG A 76 2.74 15.53 -14.29
C ARG A 76 3.19 14.10 -14.03
N TYR A 77 2.77 13.17 -14.88
CA TYR A 77 3.24 11.79 -14.82
C TYR A 77 4.63 11.61 -15.43
N PHE A 78 5.57 11.11 -14.63
CA PHE A 78 6.93 10.76 -15.03
C PHE A 78 7.14 9.24 -15.01
N ARG A 79 8.21 8.76 -15.66
CA ARG A 79 8.57 7.32 -15.61
C ARG A 79 8.96 6.96 -14.18
N ALA A 80 8.32 5.94 -13.61
CA ALA A 80 8.68 5.46 -12.28
C ALA A 80 10.03 4.71 -12.29
N MET A 81 10.75 4.81 -11.18
CA MET A 81 11.78 3.83 -10.82
C MET A 81 11.11 2.47 -10.51
N PRO A 82 11.88 1.36 -10.32
CA PRO A 82 11.29 0.09 -9.93
C PRO A 82 10.39 0.24 -8.69
N VAL A 83 9.14 -0.22 -8.78
CA VAL A 83 8.16 -0.14 -7.69
C VAL A 83 8.17 -1.44 -6.91
N ALA A 84 8.43 -1.39 -5.62
CA ALA A 84 8.56 -2.54 -4.72
C ALA A 84 7.22 -3.06 -4.18
N GLY A 85 6.10 -2.52 -4.65
CA GLY A 85 4.78 -2.82 -4.12
C GLY A 85 4.41 -1.95 -2.91
N ILE A 86 3.83 -2.58 -1.88
CA ILE A 86 3.40 -1.91 -0.65
C ILE A 86 4.47 -2.05 0.43
N ARG A 87 4.82 -0.95 1.10
CA ARG A 87 5.84 -0.89 2.16
C ARG A 87 5.38 0.00 3.29
N ASP A 88 5.77 -0.30 4.52
CA ASP A 88 5.42 0.55 5.66
C ASP A 88 6.39 1.73 5.77
N PHE A 89 5.84 2.92 6.00
CA PHE A 89 6.63 4.13 6.21
C PHE A 89 7.62 3.94 7.37
N ASP A 90 8.82 4.50 7.20
CA ASP A 90 9.93 4.47 8.16
C ASP A 90 10.46 3.08 8.52
N THR A 91 10.11 2.03 7.78
CA THR A 91 10.74 0.72 7.92
C THR A 91 12.05 0.65 7.15
N PRO A 92 13.01 -0.21 7.57
CA PRO A 92 14.23 -0.43 6.81
C PRO A 92 13.93 -0.84 5.37
N CYS A 93 14.70 -0.31 4.43
CA CYS A 93 14.64 -0.74 3.04
C CYS A 93 15.98 -1.35 2.63
N ASP A 94 15.90 -2.58 2.13
CA ASP A 94 17.06 -3.32 1.65
C ASP A 94 17.47 -2.87 0.26
N GLN A 95 18.58 -3.40 -0.23
CA GLN A 95 18.96 -3.20 -1.63
C GLN A 95 17.89 -3.76 -2.59
N PRO A 96 17.58 -3.02 -3.67
CA PRO A 96 18.26 -1.81 -4.17
C PRO A 96 17.70 -0.46 -3.66
N PHE A 97 18.58 0.48 -3.27
CA PHE A 97 18.26 1.84 -2.75
C PHE A 97 17.62 2.82 -3.76
N ASN A 98 17.15 2.36 -4.92
CA ASN A 98 16.52 3.18 -5.96
C ASN A 98 15.15 2.64 -6.30
N GLN A 99 14.40 2.24 -5.27
CA GLN A 99 13.04 1.73 -5.40
C GLN A 99 12.03 2.74 -4.89
N MET A 100 10.89 2.76 -5.55
CA MET A 100 9.69 3.45 -5.13
C MET A 100 8.74 2.45 -4.49
N ALA A 101 7.86 2.90 -3.61
CA ALA A 101 6.79 2.08 -3.05
C ALA A 101 5.58 2.94 -2.69
N GLN A 102 4.51 2.29 -2.28
CA GLN A 102 3.33 2.95 -1.71
C GLN A 102 3.08 2.41 -0.29
N ALA A 103 2.73 3.26 0.66
CA ALA A 103 2.25 2.80 1.96
C ALA A 103 0.81 2.25 1.86
N PRO A 104 0.33 1.44 2.82
CA PRO A 104 -1.02 0.91 2.78
C PRO A 104 -2.13 1.99 2.69
N ASP A 105 -1.86 3.20 3.17
CA ASP A 105 -2.74 4.36 3.10
C ASP A 105 -2.60 5.19 1.81
N GLY A 106 -1.71 4.78 0.90
CA GLY A 106 -1.47 5.42 -0.38
C GLY A 106 -0.25 6.34 -0.43
N LEU A 107 0.44 6.60 0.70
CA LEU A 107 1.58 7.53 0.75
C LEU A 107 2.68 7.10 -0.24
N PHE A 108 3.21 8.05 -1.01
CA PHE A 108 4.34 7.82 -1.90
C PHE A 108 5.62 7.64 -1.09
N LEU A 109 6.29 6.51 -1.29
CA LEU A 109 7.52 6.16 -0.62
C LEU A 109 8.69 6.04 -1.60
N PHE A 110 9.87 6.39 -1.11
CA PHE A 110 11.15 6.18 -1.76
C PHE A 110 12.11 5.51 -0.77
N CYS A 111 12.87 4.50 -1.21
CA CYS A 111 13.91 3.91 -0.39
C CYS A 111 15.14 4.83 -0.44
N GLY A 112 15.44 5.52 0.66
CA GLY A 112 16.49 6.53 0.70
C GLY A 112 17.14 6.64 2.08
N PRO A 113 18.23 7.42 2.19
CA PRO A 113 18.90 7.64 3.47
C PRO A 113 18.05 8.51 4.38
N LYS A 114 17.81 8.05 5.61
CA LYS A 114 17.27 8.83 6.72
C LYS A 114 18.37 9.05 7.75
N LEU A 115 18.63 10.31 8.10
CA LEU A 115 19.65 10.66 9.08
C LEU A 115 19.08 10.62 10.51
N ASP A 116 19.85 10.07 11.44
CA ASP A 116 19.59 10.20 12.87
C ASP A 116 20.02 11.59 13.40
N ARG A 117 19.77 11.84 14.69
CA ARG A 117 20.12 13.12 15.34
C ARG A 117 21.63 13.41 15.37
N ASN A 118 22.46 12.39 15.20
CA ASN A 118 23.91 12.49 15.20
C ASN A 118 24.49 12.52 13.77
N GLY A 119 23.64 12.47 12.74
CA GLY A 119 24.02 12.47 11.33
C GLY A 119 24.40 11.09 10.76
N ALA A 120 24.16 9.99 11.49
CA ALA A 120 24.31 8.63 10.96
C ALA A 120 23.11 8.28 10.08
N GLY A 121 23.35 7.68 8.90
CA GLY A 121 22.30 7.36 7.93
C GLY A 121 21.92 5.89 7.92
N GLU A 122 20.61 5.60 7.94
CA GLU A 122 20.06 4.28 7.64
C GLU A 122 19.15 4.36 6.41
N SER A 123 19.17 3.35 5.55
CA SER A 123 18.25 3.27 4.40
C SER A 123 16.87 2.84 4.88
N ARG A 124 15.88 3.70 4.63
CA ARG A 124 14.50 3.50 5.05
C ARG A 124 13.51 3.92 3.97
N TRP A 125 12.28 3.43 4.08
CA TRP A 125 11.16 3.93 3.30
C TRP A 125 10.75 5.32 3.80
N ILE A 126 11.24 6.34 3.12
CA ILE A 126 10.95 7.75 3.41
C ILE A 126 9.90 8.28 2.43
N ARG A 127 9.41 9.51 2.66
CA ARG A 127 8.48 10.17 1.75
C ARG A 127 9.11 10.44 0.39
N GLY A 128 8.44 10.00 -0.66
CA GLY A 128 8.88 10.20 -2.04
C GLY A 128 8.64 11.62 -2.57
N ASP A 129 7.69 12.36 -2.00
CA ASP A 129 7.40 13.75 -2.39
C ASP A 129 8.37 14.79 -1.80
N HIS A 130 9.26 14.33 -0.91
CA HIS A 130 10.29 15.14 -0.24
C HIS A 130 11.65 14.42 -0.16
N TYR A 131 11.96 13.54 -1.12
CA TYR A 131 13.16 12.68 -1.08
C TYR A 131 14.48 13.47 -1.04
N ASP A 132 14.47 14.73 -1.47
CA ASP A 132 15.62 15.65 -1.46
C ASP A 132 15.89 16.27 -0.07
N ASN A 133 14.98 16.07 0.89
CA ASN A 133 15.13 16.50 2.27
C ASN A 133 15.35 15.31 3.22
N PRO A 134 16.62 14.91 3.46
CA PRO A 134 16.95 13.79 4.36
C PRO A 134 16.64 14.06 5.84
N ASN A 135 16.24 15.29 6.18
CA ASN A 135 15.83 15.72 7.52
C ASN A 135 14.31 15.87 7.67
N SER A 136 13.51 15.44 6.69
CA SER A 136 12.05 15.46 6.79
C SER A 136 11.59 14.52 7.91
N ASN A 137 11.31 15.09 9.08
CA ASN A 137 10.71 14.40 10.23
C ASN A 137 9.18 14.20 10.08
N PHE A 138 8.65 14.40 8.86
CA PHE A 138 7.22 14.51 8.55
C PHE A 138 6.89 13.78 7.25
#